data_AF-A0A2S8RSA8-F1
#
_entry.id   AF-A0A2S8RSA8-F1
#
_cell.length_a   1.000
_cell.length_b   1.000
_cell.length_c   1.000
_cell.angle_alpha   90.00
_cell.angle_beta   90.00
_cell.angle_gamma   90.00
#
_symmetry.space_group_name_H-M   'P 1'
#
loop_
_entity.id
_entity.type
_entity.pdbx_description
1 polymer ?
#
loop_
_entity_poly.entity_id
_entity_poly.type
_entity_poly.pdbx_seq_one_letter_code
_entity_poly.pdbx_strand_id
1 'polypeptide(L)'
;MRVSTLALALLTACFTLNANAEMTAAQYRKWAHTDNNSVYAAYITGTINALGWANGDLVAKKRAPLFCPPTDLAIGNQNVYPLLDEFFTNHPGISDDFPVGLAILRSLQAAFPC
;
A
#
# COMPACT_ATOMS: atom_id res chain seq x y z
N MET A 1 42.45 -26.11 -1.53
CA MET A 1 41.03 -26.56 -1.44
C MET A 1 40.28 -26.00 -2.65
N ARG A 2 39.85 -26.83 -3.60
CA ARG A 2 39.01 -26.39 -4.73
C ARG A 2 37.55 -26.42 -4.26
N VAL A 3 37.00 -25.25 -3.92
CA VAL A 3 35.57 -25.12 -3.62
C VAL A 3 34.81 -25.34 -4.93
N SER A 4 33.91 -26.32 -4.95
CA SER A 4 33.10 -26.64 -6.13
C SER A 4 32.20 -25.45 -6.48
N THR A 5 32.23 -24.99 -7.73
CA THR A 5 31.37 -23.91 -8.25
C THR A 5 29.88 -24.19 -8.01
N LEU A 6 29.48 -25.46 -7.96
CA LEU A 6 28.13 -25.90 -7.59
C LEU A 6 27.78 -25.58 -6.14
N ALA A 7 28.71 -25.77 -5.20
CA ALA A 7 28.49 -25.46 -3.79
C ALA A 7 28.33 -23.95 -3.57
N LEU A 8 29.04 -23.13 -4.34
CA LEU A 8 28.91 -21.67 -4.27
C LEU A 8 27.56 -21.17 -4.82
N ALA A 9 27.05 -21.79 -5.88
CA ALA A 9 25.74 -21.47 -6.48
C ALA A 9 24.55 -21.90 -5.60
N LEU A 10 24.67 -23.03 -4.90
CA LEU A 10 23.66 -23.49 -3.94
C LEU A 10 23.62 -22.59 -2.70
N LEU A 11 24.75 -22.05 -2.24
CA LEU A 11 24.76 -21.09 -1.14
C LEU A 11 24.09 -19.77 -1.52
N THR A 12 24.29 -19.24 -2.72
CA THR A 12 23.65 -17.98 -3.15
C THR A 12 22.14 -18.10 -3.31
N ALA A 13 21.62 -19.27 -3.68
CA ALA A 13 20.18 -19.52 -3.76
C ALA A 13 19.47 -19.48 -2.39
N CYS A 14 20.18 -19.70 -1.28
CA CYS A 14 19.62 -19.62 0.07
C CYS A 14 19.51 -18.19 0.62
N PHE A 15 20.02 -17.18 -0.10
CA PHE A 15 19.91 -15.77 0.28
C PHE A 15 18.81 -15.03 -0.50
N THR A 16 17.73 -15.70 -0.89
CA THR A 16 16.52 -15.01 -1.33
C THR A 16 15.90 -14.29 -0.13
N LEU A 17 16.42 -13.09 0.16
CA LEU A 17 15.84 -12.18 1.14
C LEU A 17 14.38 -11.93 0.75
N ASN A 18 13.49 -12.02 1.73
CA ASN A 18 12.11 -11.59 1.56
C ASN A 18 12.13 -10.10 1.24
N ALA A 19 11.84 -9.73 -0.01
CA ALA A 19 11.66 -8.35 -0.39
C ALA A 19 10.29 -7.88 0.16
N ASN A 20 10.31 -7.26 1.33
CA ASN A 20 9.13 -6.59 1.88
C ASN A 20 9.02 -5.21 1.22
N ALA A 21 8.31 -5.14 0.10
CA ALA A 21 8.02 -3.89 -0.60
C ALA A 21 6.80 -3.15 0.00
N GLU A 22 6.01 -3.84 0.81
CA GLU A 22 4.82 -3.27 1.45
C GLU A 22 5.22 -2.30 2.56
N MET A 23 4.62 -1.12 2.55
CA MET A 23 4.78 -0.15 3.63
C MET A 23 3.95 -0.59 4.85
N THR A 24 4.57 -0.59 6.03
CA THR A 24 3.91 -1.00 7.29
C THR A 24 3.29 0.17 8.04
N ALA A 25 2.35 -0.10 8.94
CA ALA A 25 1.72 0.92 9.79
C ALA A 25 2.75 1.66 10.66
N ALA A 26 3.79 0.99 11.16
CA ALA A 26 4.88 1.64 11.86
C ALA A 26 5.65 2.64 10.97
N GLN A 27 5.93 2.26 9.72
CA GLN A 27 6.57 3.16 8.75
C GLN A 27 5.66 4.35 8.42
N TYR A 28 4.35 4.13 8.29
CA TYR A 28 3.37 5.20 8.10
C TYR A 28 3.40 6.21 9.24
N ARG A 29 3.21 5.76 10.48
CA ARG A 29 3.21 6.66 11.64
C ARG A 29 4.51 7.45 11.79
N LYS A 30 5.62 6.90 11.32
CA LYS A 30 6.93 7.57 11.36
C LYS A 30 7.15 8.57 10.22
N TRP A 31 6.67 8.25 9.02
CA TRP A 31 7.14 8.91 7.78
C TRP A 31 6.06 9.58 6.92
N ALA A 32 4.77 9.31 7.16
CA ALA A 32 3.68 9.76 6.30
C ALA A 32 3.65 11.28 6.05
N HIS A 33 4.09 12.06 7.02
CA HIS A 33 3.96 13.52 7.03
C HIS A 33 5.30 14.26 7.07
N THR A 34 6.43 13.54 6.92
CA THR A 34 7.76 14.14 7.08
C THR A 34 8.26 14.83 5.81
N ASP A 35 7.90 14.31 4.62
CA ASP A 35 8.25 14.90 3.33
C ASP A 35 7.33 14.37 2.20
N ASN A 36 6.69 15.30 1.47
CA ASN A 36 5.81 15.01 0.34
C ASN A 36 6.53 14.47 -0.91
N ASN A 37 7.87 14.59 -0.97
CA ASN A 37 8.69 14.03 -2.05
C ASN A 37 9.41 12.73 -1.64
N SER A 38 9.04 12.15 -0.49
CA SER A 38 9.67 10.92 0.00
C SER A 38 9.23 9.68 -0.79
N VAL A 39 10.03 8.61 -0.65
CA VAL A 39 9.68 7.27 -1.16
C VAL A 39 8.33 6.79 -0.62
N TYR A 40 7.91 7.23 0.57
CA TYR A 40 6.62 6.86 1.17
C TYR A 40 5.44 7.59 0.53
N ALA A 41 5.62 8.87 0.17
CA ALA A 41 4.63 9.59 -0.62
C ALA A 41 4.46 8.94 -2.01
N ALA A 42 5.56 8.51 -2.64
CA ALA A 42 5.52 7.75 -3.88
C ALA A 42 4.81 6.39 -3.72
N TYR A 43 5.05 5.70 -2.60
CA TYR A 43 4.35 4.44 -2.27
C TYR A 43 2.84 4.63 -2.18
N ILE A 44 2.39 5.62 -1.40
CA ILE A 44 0.97 5.93 -1.22
C ILE A 44 0.34 6.33 -2.55
N THR A 45 1.00 7.20 -3.32
CA THR A 45 0.55 7.60 -4.67
C THR A 45 0.40 6.39 -5.59
N GLY A 46 1.41 5.53 -5.65
CA GLY A 46 1.40 4.33 -6.49
C GLY A 46 0.28 3.38 -6.09
N THR A 47 0.04 3.24 -4.79
CA THR A 47 -1.05 2.40 -4.26
C THR A 47 -2.42 2.95 -4.63
N ILE A 48 -2.64 4.26 -4.48
CA ILE A 48 -3.90 4.92 -4.87
C ILE A 48 -4.17 4.70 -6.36
N ASN A 49 -3.15 4.88 -7.21
CA ASN A 49 -3.26 4.67 -8.65
C ASN A 49 -3.61 3.21 -8.98
N ALA A 50 -2.94 2.24 -8.34
CA ALA A 50 -3.19 0.82 -8.54
C ALA A 50 -4.62 0.44 -8.13
N LEU A 51 -5.11 0.95 -7.00
CA LEU A 51 -6.49 0.76 -6.57
C LEU A 51 -7.47 1.42 -7.54
N GLY A 52 -7.16 2.61 -8.06
CA GLY A 52 -7.95 3.27 -9.11
C GLY A 52 -8.05 2.43 -10.38
N TRP A 53 -6.95 1.85 -10.86
CA TRP A 53 -6.94 0.96 -12.02
C TRP A 53 -7.72 -0.34 -11.76
N ALA A 54 -7.53 -0.97 -10.60
CA ALA A 54 -8.27 -2.16 -10.22
C ALA A 54 -9.79 -1.88 -10.16
N ASN A 55 -10.17 -0.72 -9.61
CA ASN A 55 -11.55 -0.28 -9.57
C ASN A 55 -12.13 -0.07 -10.98
N GLY A 56 -11.37 0.62 -11.84
CA GLY A 56 -11.75 0.86 -13.23
C GLY A 56 -11.90 -0.43 -14.06
N ASP A 57 -11.02 -1.41 -13.87
CA ASP A 57 -11.10 -2.73 -14.52
C ASP A 57 -12.37 -3.48 -14.11
N LEU A 58 -12.75 -3.45 -12.83
CA LEU A 58 -14.00 -4.05 -12.35
C LEU A 58 -15.22 -3.38 -12.98
N VAL A 59 -15.26 -2.04 -13.02
CA VAL A 59 -16.35 -1.29 -13.67
C VAL A 59 -16.45 -1.65 -15.15
N ALA A 60 -15.32 -1.67 -15.88
CA ALA A 60 -15.28 -2.04 -17.29
C ALA A 60 -15.79 -3.48 -17.53
N LYS A 61 -15.53 -4.39 -16.59
CA LYS A 61 -16.01 -5.78 -16.61
C LYS A 61 -17.43 -5.96 -16.06
N LYS A 62 -18.16 -4.87 -15.77
CA LYS A 62 -19.50 -4.89 -15.15
C LYS A 62 -19.55 -5.67 -13.84
N ARG A 63 -18.46 -5.62 -13.06
CA ARG A 63 -18.37 -6.19 -11.71
C ARG A 63 -18.51 -5.09 -10.67
N ALA A 64 -18.87 -5.48 -9.45
CA ALA A 64 -18.90 -4.55 -8.32
C ALA A 64 -17.49 -3.93 -8.14
N PRO A 65 -17.38 -2.59 -8.11
CA PRO A 65 -16.12 -1.92 -7.82
C PRO A 65 -15.68 -2.19 -6.36
N LEU A 66 -14.40 -1.94 -6.08
CA LEU A 66 -13.82 -1.98 -4.74
C LEU A 66 -14.36 -0.87 -3.82
N PHE A 67 -14.65 0.30 -4.38
CA PHE A 67 -15.22 1.49 -3.72
C PHE A 67 -15.88 2.41 -4.78
N CYS A 68 -16.75 3.34 -4.37
CA CYS A 68 -17.53 4.19 -5.27
C CYS A 68 -17.03 5.64 -5.27
N PRO A 69 -16.01 5.99 -6.10
CA PRO A 69 -15.41 7.32 -6.06
C PRO A 69 -16.43 8.42 -6.38
N PRO A 70 -16.30 9.62 -5.78
CA PRO A 70 -17.16 10.75 -6.12
C PRO A 70 -16.94 11.19 -7.57
N THR A 71 -17.97 11.70 -8.24
CA THR A 71 -17.88 12.16 -9.64
C THR A 71 -16.93 13.33 -9.82
N ASP A 72 -16.80 14.19 -8.81
CA ASP A 72 -16.11 15.48 -8.91
C ASP A 72 -14.83 15.54 -8.06
N LEU A 73 -14.37 14.40 -7.52
CA LEU A 73 -13.19 14.33 -6.66
C LEU A 73 -12.12 13.41 -7.24
N ALA A 74 -10.98 13.98 -7.61
CA ALA A 74 -9.78 13.22 -7.90
C ALA A 74 -9.19 12.69 -6.58
N ILE A 75 -9.21 11.37 -6.38
CA ILE A 75 -8.58 10.71 -5.23
C ILE A 75 -7.05 10.75 -5.43
N GLY A 76 -6.33 11.31 -4.47
CA GLY A 76 -4.88 11.49 -4.48
C GLY A 76 -4.34 11.70 -3.07
N ASN A 77 -3.05 11.99 -2.93
CA ASN A 77 -2.42 12.06 -1.61
C ASN A 77 -3.12 13.06 -0.67
N GLN A 78 -3.49 14.23 -1.19
CA GLN A 78 -4.13 15.30 -0.41
C GLN A 78 -5.43 14.90 0.29
N ASN A 79 -6.18 13.94 -0.25
CA ASN A 79 -7.44 13.49 0.36
C ASN A 79 -7.35 12.08 0.95
N VAL A 80 -6.31 11.29 0.63
CA VAL A 80 -6.11 9.97 1.22
C VAL A 80 -5.42 10.02 2.58
N TYR A 81 -4.46 10.93 2.80
CA TYR A 81 -3.79 11.05 4.10
C TYR A 81 -4.77 11.25 5.28
N PRO A 82 -5.74 12.19 5.22
CA PRO A 82 -6.70 12.35 6.31
C PRO A 82 -7.54 11.09 6.59
N LEU A 83 -7.96 10.36 5.53
CA LEU A 83 -8.73 9.12 5.67
C LEU A 83 -7.90 7.99 6.28
N LEU A 84 -6.60 7.99 6.00
CA LEU A 84 -5.67 7.00 6.53
C LEU A 84 -5.27 7.31 7.98
N ASP A 85 -5.08 8.59 8.31
CA ASP A 85 -4.88 9.06 9.69
C ASP A 85 -6.10 8.74 10.56
N GLU A 86 -7.31 8.99 10.04
CA GLU A 86 -8.56 8.63 10.71
C GLU A 86 -8.67 7.11 10.92
N PHE A 87 -8.32 6.32 9.90
CA PHE A 87 -8.31 4.86 10.00
C PHE A 87 -7.42 4.37 11.15
N PHE A 88 -6.17 4.83 11.23
CA PHE A 88 -5.27 4.40 12.31
C PHE A 88 -5.67 4.97 13.68
N THR A 89 -6.27 6.17 13.71
CA THR A 89 -6.80 6.76 14.95
C THR A 89 -7.96 5.94 15.51
N ASN A 90 -8.87 5.48 14.64
CA ASN A 90 -10.03 4.66 15.03
C ASN A 90 -9.67 3.20 15.33
N HIS A 91 -8.45 2.76 14.99
CA HIS A 91 -7.98 1.39 15.19
C HIS A 91 -6.61 1.35 15.90
N PRO A 92 -6.51 1.83 17.16
CA PRO A 92 -5.22 1.92 17.86
C PRO A 92 -4.57 0.56 18.16
N GLY A 93 -5.33 -0.54 18.08
CA GLY A 93 -4.84 -1.90 18.28
C GLY A 93 -4.29 -2.57 17.01
N ILE A 94 -4.25 -1.87 15.88
CA ILE A 94 -3.66 -2.41 14.65
C ILE A 94 -2.16 -2.63 14.83
N SER A 95 -1.70 -3.82 14.44
CA SER A 95 -0.28 -4.20 14.47
C SER A 95 0.59 -3.23 13.66
N ASP A 96 1.80 -3.01 14.14
CA ASP A 96 2.84 -2.22 13.48
C ASP A 96 3.20 -2.74 12.08
N ASP A 97 3.03 -4.05 11.87
CA ASP A 97 3.30 -4.73 10.59
C ASP A 97 2.10 -4.69 9.63
N PHE A 98 1.00 -4.03 10.00
CA PHE A 98 -0.19 -4.00 9.16
C PHE A 98 0.09 -3.29 7.82
N PRO A 99 -0.33 -3.87 6.69
CA PRO A 99 -0.03 -3.33 5.37
C PRO A 99 -0.80 -2.04 5.10
N VAL A 100 -0.08 -0.96 4.81
CA VAL A 100 -0.66 0.37 4.54
C VAL A 100 -1.50 0.34 3.28
N GLY A 101 -1.14 -0.45 2.26
CA GLY A 101 -1.96 -0.55 1.06
C GLY A 101 -3.35 -1.11 1.32
N LEU A 102 -3.46 -2.05 2.27
CA LEU A 102 -4.77 -2.53 2.72
C LEU A 102 -5.50 -1.47 3.55
N ALA A 103 -4.79 -0.75 4.42
CA ALA A 103 -5.37 0.36 5.18
C ALA A 103 -5.99 1.41 4.23
N ILE A 104 -5.28 1.81 3.17
CA ILE A 104 -5.79 2.72 2.13
C ILE A 104 -7.07 2.17 1.52
N LEU A 105 -7.11 0.90 1.12
CA LEU A 105 -8.32 0.30 0.56
C LEU A 105 -9.49 0.35 1.56
N ARG A 106 -9.26 0.04 2.84
CA ARG A 106 -10.31 0.10 3.87
C ARG A 106 -10.78 1.53 4.12
N SER A 107 -9.87 2.50 4.15
CA SER A 107 -10.19 3.92 4.24
C SER A 107 -11.06 4.38 3.08
N LEU A 108 -10.73 4.00 1.85
CA LEU A 108 -11.53 4.34 0.67
C LEU A 108 -12.90 3.68 0.68
N GLN A 109 -13.00 2.41 1.13
CA GLN A 109 -14.28 1.72 1.27
C GLN A 109 -15.18 2.35 2.33
N ALA A 110 -14.61 2.81 3.45
CA ALA A 110 -15.35 3.49 4.50
C ALA A 110 -15.82 4.88 4.06
N ALA A 111 -14.97 5.63 3.36
CA ALA A 111 -15.27 6.98 2.89
C ALA A 111 -16.24 6.99 1.70
N PHE A 112 -16.14 5.99 0.83
CA PHE A 112 -16.83 5.93 -0.45
C PHE A 112 -17.50 4.56 -0.67
N PRO A 113 -18.49 4.19 0.16
CA PRO A 113 -19.18 2.93 0.03
C PRO A 113 -19.99 2.89 -1.28
N CYS A 114 -19.97 1.71 -1.89
CA CYS A 114 -21.00 1.28 -2.83
C CYS A 114 -22.14 0.62 -2.02
#